data_AF-A0A9W7SKI1-F1
#
_entry.id   AF-A0A9W7SKI1-F1
#
_cell.length_a   1.000
_cell.length_b   1.000
_cell.length_c   1.000
_cell.angle_alpha   90.00
_cell.angle_beta   90.00
_cell.angle_gamma   90.00
#
_symmetry.space_group_name_H-M   'P 1'
#
loop_
_entity.id
_entity.type
_entity.pdbx_description
1 polymer ?
#
loop_
_entity_poly.entity_id
_entity_poly.type
_entity_poly.pdbx_seq_one_letter_code
_entity_poly.pdbx_strand_id
1 'polypeptide(L)'
;METPILRAGRRALAACPPATRALRSKRRYATAQDDIRAAPPIRFNNNDANQFSRPRAEFIHDDDDAASPRRSRGGHNHHHEIDYFRLLRHARIVPASPSYFTATPKYTDDLLAVSALLRRHELLPVLPPGTAPRVAWKSLLQYKTELAEPIRAKAYAALVQVLRRLNFIHPALMPAEVTAALAKFKRDV
;
A
#
# COMPACT_ATOMS: atom_id res chain seq x y z
N MET A 1 -59.08 -10.72 -40.35
CA MET A 1 -58.52 -9.44 -40.84
C MET A 1 -57.05 -9.42 -40.42
N GLU A 2 -56.22 -10.06 -41.23
CA GLU A 2 -54.77 -10.15 -41.03
C GLU A 2 -54.10 -9.00 -41.79
N THR A 3 -53.11 -8.34 -41.18
CA THR A 3 -52.15 -7.51 -41.91
C THR A 3 -50.74 -7.67 -41.32
N PRO A 4 -49.74 -8.07 -42.12
CA PRO A 4 -48.34 -8.08 -41.73
C PRO A 4 -47.65 -6.76 -42.12
N ILE A 5 -46.84 -6.19 -41.22
CA ILE A 5 -45.97 -5.06 -41.55
C ILE A 5 -44.50 -5.53 -41.52
N LEU A 6 -43.95 -5.72 -42.71
CA LEU A 6 -42.52 -5.81 -42.97
C LEU A 6 -41.88 -4.42 -42.86
N ARG A 7 -40.80 -4.29 -42.09
CA ARG A 7 -39.82 -3.21 -42.29
C ARG A 7 -38.40 -3.74 -42.16
N ALA A 8 -37.80 -3.96 -43.33
CA ALA A 8 -36.35 -4.02 -43.51
C ALA A 8 -35.75 -2.61 -43.41
N GLY A 9 -34.60 -2.48 -42.77
CA GLY A 9 -33.85 -1.22 -42.65
C GLY A 9 -32.35 -1.48 -42.50
N ARG A 10 -31.64 -1.28 -43.61
CA ARG A 10 -30.18 -1.46 -43.80
C ARG A 10 -29.37 -0.58 -42.84
N ARG A 11 -28.32 -1.14 -42.22
CA ARG A 11 -27.29 -0.37 -41.50
C ARG A 11 -26.15 -0.03 -42.46
N ALA A 12 -25.93 1.26 -42.66
CA ALA A 12 -24.77 1.80 -43.38
C ALA A 12 -23.50 1.67 -42.53
N LEU A 13 -22.42 1.17 -43.14
CA LEU A 13 -21.08 1.16 -42.56
C LEU A 13 -20.47 2.56 -42.77
N ALA A 14 -20.30 3.31 -41.68
CA ALA A 14 -19.55 4.57 -41.72
C ALA A 14 -18.05 4.26 -41.67
N ALA A 15 -17.34 4.66 -42.72
CA ALA A 15 -15.88 4.61 -42.81
C ALA A 15 -15.26 5.71 -41.94
N CYS A 16 -14.39 5.35 -41.00
CA CYS A 16 -13.53 6.28 -40.28
C CYS A 16 -12.23 6.54 -41.07
N PRO A 17 -11.79 7.79 -41.27
CA PRO A 17 -10.45 8.07 -41.80
C PRO A 17 -9.37 7.90 -40.71
N PRO A 18 -8.14 7.46 -41.06
CA PRO A 18 -7.06 7.34 -40.09
C PRO A 18 -6.45 8.71 -39.78
N ALA A 19 -6.52 9.12 -38.51
CA ALA A 19 -5.84 10.31 -38.01
C ALA A 19 -4.35 10.03 -37.77
N THR A 20 -3.48 10.41 -38.71
CA THR A 20 -2.02 10.47 -38.50
C THR A 20 -1.67 11.70 -37.67
N ARG A 21 -1.70 11.56 -36.34
CA ARG A 21 -1.16 12.56 -35.42
C ARG A 21 0.26 12.16 -35.00
N ALA A 22 1.25 12.61 -35.77
CA ALA A 22 2.65 12.49 -35.40
C ALA A 22 2.97 13.45 -34.24
N LEU A 23 2.92 12.94 -33.00
CA LEU A 23 3.43 13.62 -31.81
C LEU A 23 4.96 13.53 -31.81
N ARG A 24 5.63 14.57 -32.32
CA ARG A 24 7.07 14.79 -32.09
C ARG A 24 7.27 15.19 -30.63
N SER A 25 7.33 14.21 -29.73
CA SER A 25 7.75 14.40 -28.35
C SER A 25 9.26 14.66 -28.33
N LYS A 26 9.67 15.93 -28.21
CA LYS A 26 11.02 16.25 -27.74
C LYS A 26 11.08 15.92 -26.25
N ARG A 27 11.30 14.64 -25.91
CA ARG A 27 11.68 14.26 -24.54
C ARG A 27 13.03 14.89 -24.25
N ARG A 28 13.03 16.01 -23.53
CA ARG A 28 14.19 16.43 -22.74
C ARG A 28 14.16 15.56 -21.49
N TYR A 29 15.13 14.66 -21.37
CA TYR A 29 15.33 13.90 -20.15
C TYR A 29 15.74 14.85 -19.01
N ALA A 30 15.33 14.55 -17.78
CA ALA A 30 15.48 15.42 -16.61
C ALA A 30 16.92 15.61 -16.12
N THR A 31 17.93 15.02 -16.78
CA THR A 31 19.34 15.08 -16.34
C THR A 31 20.09 16.16 -17.12
N ALA A 32 19.76 17.42 -16.85
CA ALA A 32 20.61 18.56 -17.20
C ALA A 32 20.97 19.27 -15.89
N GLN A 33 21.69 18.55 -15.03
CA GLN A 33 22.43 19.12 -13.92
C GLN A 33 23.89 18.73 -14.17
N ASP A 34 24.77 19.74 -14.22
CA ASP A 34 26.18 19.60 -14.55
C ASP A 34 26.99 18.79 -13.51
N ASP A 35 26.34 18.34 -12.44
CA ASP A 35 26.95 17.61 -11.31
C ASP A 35 26.94 16.07 -11.50
N ILE A 36 26.34 15.56 -12.57
CA ILE A 36 26.28 14.10 -12.81
C ILE A 36 27.55 13.66 -13.55
N ARG A 37 28.63 13.45 -12.80
CA ARG A 37 29.84 12.80 -13.33
C ARG A 37 29.50 11.35 -13.69
N ALA A 38 29.68 10.99 -14.97
CA ALA A 38 29.49 9.62 -15.43
C ALA A 38 30.36 8.66 -14.60
N ALA A 39 29.76 7.57 -14.12
CA ALA A 39 30.49 6.57 -13.36
C ALA A 39 31.66 6.00 -14.20
N PRO A 40 32.83 5.74 -13.59
CA PRO A 40 33.98 5.20 -14.32
C PRO A 40 33.67 3.82 -14.92
N PRO A 41 34.28 3.48 -16.07
CA PRO A 41 34.02 2.22 -16.78
C PRO A 41 34.33 1.03 -15.88
N ILE A 42 33.50 -0.01 -15.99
CA ILE A 42 33.67 -1.26 -15.24
C ILE A 42 34.89 -1.98 -15.80
N ARG A 43 35.99 -2.00 -15.04
CA ARG A 43 37.17 -2.83 -15.33
C ARG A 43 37.02 -4.15 -14.59
N PHE A 44 36.95 -5.24 -15.34
CA PHE A 44 37.00 -6.58 -14.77
C PHE A 44 38.46 -6.98 -14.61
N ASN A 45 38.89 -7.20 -13.38
CA ASN A 45 40.21 -7.74 -13.10
C ASN A 45 40.08 -9.25 -12.92
N ASN A 46 40.54 -10.02 -13.91
CA ASN A 46 40.47 -11.48 -13.88
C ASN A 46 41.35 -12.11 -12.78
N ASN A 47 42.23 -11.33 -12.15
CA ASN A 47 43.12 -11.80 -11.11
C ASN A 47 42.64 -11.49 -9.68
N ASP A 48 41.50 -10.79 -9.53
CA ASP A 48 40.93 -10.48 -8.21
C ASP A 48 39.60 -11.24 -8.03
N ALA A 49 39.70 -12.41 -7.37
CA ALA A 49 38.55 -13.27 -7.09
C ALA A 49 37.47 -12.57 -6.23
N ASN A 50 37.83 -11.50 -5.52
CA ASN A 50 36.94 -10.79 -4.59
C ASN A 50 36.44 -9.43 -5.12
N GLN A 51 36.57 -9.17 -6.43
CA GLN A 51 36.19 -7.87 -7.02
C GLN A 51 34.70 -7.51 -6.88
N PHE A 52 33.81 -8.50 -6.69
CA PHE A 52 32.36 -8.27 -6.52
C PHE A 52 31.92 -8.18 -5.06
N SER A 53 32.80 -8.48 -4.11
CA SER A 53 32.50 -8.50 -2.68
C SER A 53 32.83 -7.17 -1.99
N ARG A 54 33.52 -6.24 -2.67
CA ARG A 54 33.86 -4.93 -2.12
C ARG A 54 32.68 -3.96 -2.29
N PRO A 55 32.22 -3.28 -1.22
CA PRO A 55 31.24 -2.23 -1.35
C PRO A 55 31.84 -1.08 -2.17
N ARG A 56 31.36 -0.88 -3.41
CA ARG A 56 31.85 0.13 -4.36
C ARG A 56 31.34 1.56 -4.07
N ALA A 57 30.40 1.70 -3.14
CA ALA A 57 29.93 3.02 -2.70
C ALA A 57 30.96 3.61 -1.73
N GLU A 58 31.96 4.30 -2.26
CA GLU A 58 32.79 5.21 -1.48
C GLU A 58 31.97 6.48 -1.21
N PHE A 59 31.78 6.81 0.07
CA PHE A 59 31.23 8.11 0.45
C PHE A 59 32.27 9.17 0.09
N ILE A 60 31.90 10.11 -0.78
CA ILE A 60 32.72 11.30 -1.05
C ILE A 60 32.71 12.13 0.23
N HIS A 61 33.85 12.23 0.89
CA HIS A 61 34.07 13.23 1.93
C HIS A 61 34.45 14.53 1.20
N ASP A 62 33.64 15.58 1.38
CA ASP A 62 33.99 16.93 0.93
C ASP A 62 35.17 17.42 1.78
N ASP A 63 36.39 17.25 1.25
CA ASP A 63 37.63 17.71 1.87
C ASP A 63 37.79 19.24 1.68
N ASP A 64 36.94 20.03 2.32
CA ASP A 64 36.97 21.51 2.25
C ASP A 64 37.28 22.21 3.61
N ASP A 65 37.80 21.50 4.62
CA ASP A 65 38.09 22.10 5.95
C ASP A 65 39.57 21.93 6.39
N ALA A 66 40.50 22.40 5.57
CA ALA A 66 41.92 22.48 5.92
C ALA A 66 42.32 23.87 6.46
N ALA A 67 41.68 24.39 7.52
CA ALA A 67 42.25 25.44 8.38
C ALA A 67 41.41 25.75 9.64
N SER A 68 41.65 25.04 10.76
CA SER A 68 41.46 25.63 12.11
C SER A 68 42.09 24.80 13.23
N PRO A 69 43.13 25.30 13.93
CA PRO A 69 43.65 24.63 15.10
C PRO A 69 42.90 25.08 16.37
N ARG A 70 42.38 24.07 17.09
CA ARG A 70 42.23 23.98 18.55
C ARG A 70 41.38 25.03 19.27
N ARG A 71 40.14 24.62 19.58
CA ARG A 71 39.60 24.67 20.95
C ARG A 71 38.91 23.36 21.31
N SER A 72 39.59 22.52 22.07
CA SER A 72 38.95 21.43 22.81
C SER A 72 38.01 22.02 23.86
N ARG A 73 36.70 21.89 23.64
CA ARG A 73 35.66 21.86 24.68
C ARG A 73 34.38 21.29 24.08
N GLY A 74 34.08 20.04 24.41
CA GLY A 74 32.89 19.33 23.95
C GLY A 74 33.13 17.84 23.67
N GLY A 75 34.03 17.19 24.40
CA GLY A 75 34.28 15.76 24.24
C GLY A 75 33.26 14.94 25.02
N HIS A 76 32.02 14.83 24.53
CA HIS A 76 31.04 13.79 24.88
C HIS A 76 30.12 13.69 23.64
N ASN A 77 30.15 12.56 22.92
CA ASN A 77 29.08 12.00 22.04
C ASN A 77 29.59 11.13 20.87
N HIS A 78 30.89 10.96 20.65
CA HIS A 78 31.39 10.17 19.50
C HIS A 78 31.23 8.63 19.65
N HIS A 79 30.99 8.13 20.85
CA HIS A 79 30.79 6.68 21.07
C HIS A 79 29.42 6.20 20.58
N HIS A 80 28.41 7.08 20.60
CA HIS A 80 27.04 6.71 20.20
C HIS A 80 26.89 6.57 18.67
N GLU A 81 27.71 7.30 17.92
CA GLU A 81 27.68 7.34 16.45
C GLU A 81 28.25 6.04 15.83
N ILE A 82 29.31 5.49 16.42
CA ILE A 82 29.93 4.22 16.00
C ILE A 82 28.97 3.04 16.24
N ASP A 83 28.22 3.08 17.34
CA ASP A 83 27.24 2.05 17.69
C ASP A 83 26.01 2.09 16.76
N TYR A 84 25.54 3.28 16.39
CA TYR A 84 24.44 3.44 15.44
C TYR A 84 24.81 2.88 14.05
N PHE A 85 26.03 3.13 13.56
CA PHE A 85 26.49 2.60 12.28
C PHE A 85 26.61 1.07 12.28
N ARG A 86 27.02 0.46 13.41
CA ARG A 86 27.04 -1.01 13.57
C ARG A 86 25.65 -1.63 13.63
N LEU A 87 24.68 -0.95 14.23
CA LEU A 87 23.27 -1.37 14.24
C LEU A 87 22.66 -1.31 12.84
N LEU A 88 22.91 -0.24 12.09
CA LEU A 88 22.43 -0.08 10.72
C LEU A 88 22.97 -1.15 9.75
N ARG A 89 24.19 -1.65 9.97
CA ARG A 89 24.75 -2.77 9.17
C ARG A 89 23.91 -4.06 9.22
N HIS A 90 23.11 -4.23 10.27
CA HIS A 90 22.24 -5.40 10.45
C HIS A 90 20.76 -5.10 10.19
N ALA A 91 20.40 -3.83 9.94
CA ALA A 91 19.03 -3.44 9.70
C ALA A 91 18.58 -3.89 8.30
N ARG A 92 17.39 -4.48 8.22
CA ARG A 92 16.71 -4.77 6.96
C ARG A 92 15.39 -4.02 6.93
N ILE A 93 15.10 -3.40 5.80
CA ILE A 93 13.82 -2.74 5.58
C ILE A 93 12.78 -3.83 5.31
N VAL A 94 11.77 -3.90 6.18
CA VAL A 94 10.65 -4.83 6.06
C VAL A 94 9.37 -3.99 6.01
N PRO A 95 8.41 -4.31 5.12
CA PRO A 95 7.14 -3.61 5.11
C PRO A 95 6.42 -3.76 6.45
N ALA A 96 5.77 -2.70 6.91
CA ALA A 96 5.04 -2.71 8.17
C ALA A 96 3.83 -3.67 8.14
N SER A 97 3.15 -3.78 6.99
CA SER A 97 1.99 -4.66 6.83
C SER A 97 2.32 -5.94 6.06
N PRO A 98 1.70 -7.08 6.43
CA PRO A 98 1.85 -8.33 5.69
C PRO A 98 1.17 -8.27 4.32
N SER A 99 0.11 -7.47 4.17
CA SER A 99 -0.60 -7.28 2.90
C SER A 99 0.03 -6.22 1.99
N TYR A 100 1.28 -5.80 2.24
CA TYR A 100 1.96 -4.73 1.50
C TYR A 100 1.92 -4.88 -0.03
N PHE A 101 2.09 -6.10 -0.53
CA PHE A 101 2.09 -6.39 -1.97
C PHE A 101 0.69 -6.51 -2.59
N THR A 102 -0.36 -6.17 -1.84
CA THR A 102 -1.73 -6.09 -2.37
C THR A 102 -2.04 -4.68 -2.88
N ALA A 103 -3.06 -4.56 -3.74
CA ALA A 103 -3.49 -3.26 -4.24
C ALA A 103 -4.09 -2.34 -3.16
N THR A 104 -4.61 -2.90 -2.06
CA THR A 104 -5.25 -2.20 -0.95
C THR A 104 -4.84 -2.86 0.37
N PRO A 105 -3.64 -2.55 0.90
CA PRO A 105 -3.06 -3.25 2.03
C PRO A 105 -3.89 -3.11 3.31
N LYS A 106 -4.31 -1.89 3.67
CA LYS A 106 -5.07 -1.68 4.92
C LYS A 106 -6.43 -2.34 4.88
N TYR A 107 -7.14 -2.23 3.76
CA TYR A 107 -8.41 -2.95 3.58
C TYR A 107 -8.24 -4.47 3.72
N THR A 108 -7.16 -5.02 3.15
CA THR A 108 -6.92 -6.46 3.19
C THR A 108 -6.62 -6.92 4.61
N ASP A 109 -5.79 -6.17 5.35
CA ASP A 109 -5.49 -6.44 6.75
C ASP A 109 -6.77 -6.39 7.63
N ASP A 110 -7.62 -5.39 7.43
CA ASP A 110 -8.90 -5.26 8.14
C ASP A 110 -9.86 -6.43 7.84
N LEU A 111 -9.98 -6.81 6.56
CA LEU A 111 -10.81 -7.96 6.17
C LEU A 111 -10.28 -9.26 6.77
N LEU A 112 -8.96 -9.47 6.74
CA LEU A 112 -8.34 -10.66 7.31
C LEU A 112 -8.55 -10.72 8.82
N ALA A 113 -8.35 -9.62 9.54
CA ALA A 113 -8.57 -9.54 10.98
C ALA A 113 -10.01 -9.90 11.35
N VAL A 114 -11.00 -9.31 10.69
CA VAL A 114 -12.42 -9.57 10.93
C VAL A 114 -12.80 -11.01 10.54
N SER A 115 -12.25 -11.54 9.44
CA SER A 115 -12.47 -12.93 9.04
C SER A 115 -11.88 -13.94 10.02
N ALA A 116 -10.73 -13.64 10.62
CA ALA A 116 -10.09 -14.48 11.62
C ALA A 116 -10.93 -14.54 12.91
N LEU A 117 -11.51 -13.40 13.32
CA LEU A 117 -12.45 -13.35 14.44
C LEU A 117 -13.70 -14.20 14.18
N LEU A 118 -14.25 -14.16 12.97
CA LEU A 118 -15.37 -15.01 12.60
C LEU A 118 -15.00 -16.49 12.73
N ARG A 119 -13.86 -16.91 12.18
CA ARG A 119 -13.41 -18.32 12.26
C ARG A 119 -13.23 -18.81 13.70
N ARG A 120 -12.72 -17.96 14.59
CA ARG A 120 -12.54 -18.29 16.02
C ARG A 120 -13.88 -18.47 16.75
N HIS A 121 -14.90 -17.73 16.34
CA HIS A 121 -16.19 -17.65 17.03
C HIS A 121 -17.35 -18.21 16.21
N GLU A 122 -17.06 -19.02 15.19
CA GLU A 122 -18.07 -19.53 14.25
C GLU A 122 -19.08 -20.47 14.91
N LEU A 123 -18.64 -21.19 15.96
CA LEU A 123 -19.45 -22.12 16.73
C LEU A 123 -20.47 -21.45 17.66
N LEU A 124 -20.38 -20.13 17.85
CA LEU A 124 -21.29 -19.43 18.74
C LEU A 124 -22.70 -19.35 18.15
N PRO A 125 -23.75 -19.50 18.99
CA PRO A 125 -25.12 -19.42 18.53
C PRO A 125 -25.45 -18.02 18.02
N VAL A 126 -26.35 -18.01 17.03
CA VAL A 126 -26.69 -16.85 16.23
C VAL A 126 -28.14 -16.48 16.51
N LEU A 127 -28.43 -15.19 16.61
CA LEU A 127 -29.78 -14.69 16.73
C LEU A 127 -30.58 -14.96 15.45
N PRO A 128 -31.88 -15.26 15.56
CA PRO A 128 -32.76 -15.34 14.42
C PRO A 128 -32.83 -13.98 13.68
N PRO A 129 -33.11 -14.00 12.36
CA PRO A 129 -33.24 -12.78 11.58
C PRO A 129 -34.35 -11.90 12.14
N GLY A 130 -34.04 -10.63 12.42
CA GLY A 130 -34.98 -9.64 12.95
C GLY A 130 -34.75 -9.25 14.42
N THR A 131 -34.14 -10.12 15.22
CA THR A 131 -33.85 -9.86 16.65
C THR A 131 -32.52 -9.15 16.87
N ALA A 132 -31.60 -9.20 15.91
CA ALA A 132 -30.28 -8.60 16.04
C ALA A 132 -30.33 -7.06 16.16
N PRO A 133 -29.42 -6.45 16.95
CA PRO A 133 -29.38 -5.01 17.11
C PRO A 133 -29.07 -4.32 15.78
N ARG A 134 -29.82 -3.25 15.49
CA ARG A 134 -29.62 -2.44 14.28
C ARG A 134 -28.37 -1.58 14.45
N VAL A 135 -27.34 -1.90 13.68
CA VAL A 135 -26.07 -1.16 13.70
C VAL A 135 -25.90 -0.38 12.39
N ALA A 136 -25.66 0.92 12.51
CA ALA A 136 -25.25 1.77 11.40
C ALA A 136 -23.75 1.58 11.15
N TRP A 137 -23.41 0.88 10.06
CA TRP A 137 -22.02 0.73 9.62
C TRP A 137 -21.54 2.01 8.93
N LYS A 138 -20.23 2.25 8.95
CA LYS A 138 -19.60 3.33 8.17
C LYS A 138 -20.04 3.27 6.71
N SER A 139 -20.16 4.43 6.06
CA SER A 139 -20.42 4.45 4.62
C SER A 139 -19.16 4.07 3.84
N LEU A 140 -19.31 3.63 2.59
CA LEU A 140 -18.16 3.33 1.73
C LEU A 140 -17.23 4.55 1.58
N LEU A 141 -17.80 5.76 1.45
CA LEU A 141 -17.03 6.99 1.31
C LEU A 141 -16.26 7.31 2.59
N GLN A 142 -16.91 7.21 3.75
CA GLN A 142 -16.26 7.41 5.04
C GLN A 142 -15.08 6.46 5.23
N TYR A 143 -15.28 5.17 4.95
CA TYR A 143 -14.23 4.17 5.07
C TYR A 143 -13.05 4.40 4.12
N LYS A 144 -13.32 4.85 2.89
CA LYS A 144 -12.27 5.25 1.94
C LYS A 144 -11.47 6.45 2.44
N THR A 145 -12.15 7.45 2.97
CA THR A 145 -11.50 8.66 3.51
C THR A 145 -10.62 8.33 4.72
N GLU A 146 -11.08 7.44 5.60
CA GLU A 146 -10.32 6.99 6.77
C GLU A 146 -9.04 6.23 6.39
N LEU A 147 -9.11 5.33 5.40
CA LEU A 147 -7.96 4.53 4.99
C LEU A 147 -7.03 5.24 4.00
N ALA A 148 -7.55 6.26 3.30
CA ALA A 148 -6.94 6.89 2.13
C ALA A 148 -6.61 5.88 1.01
N GLU A 149 -7.48 4.87 0.82
CA GLU A 149 -7.30 3.80 -0.18
C GLU A 149 -8.49 3.71 -1.17
N PRO A 150 -8.25 3.40 -2.45
CA PRO A 150 -9.30 3.24 -3.45
C PRO A 150 -9.96 1.86 -3.37
N ILE A 151 -11.07 1.77 -2.61
CA ILE A 151 -11.77 0.50 -2.39
C ILE A 151 -12.96 0.31 -3.35
N ARG A 152 -13.12 -0.88 -3.91
CA ARG A 152 -14.28 -1.21 -4.77
C ARG A 152 -15.52 -1.47 -3.91
N ALA A 153 -16.70 -1.09 -4.39
CA ALA A 153 -17.96 -1.30 -3.65
C ALA A 153 -18.22 -2.78 -3.31
N LYS A 154 -17.91 -3.71 -4.23
CA LYS A 154 -18.02 -5.17 -4.01
C LYS A 154 -17.14 -5.65 -2.85
N ALA A 155 -15.92 -5.12 -2.75
CA ALA A 155 -14.98 -5.49 -1.70
C ALA A 155 -15.51 -5.03 -0.33
N TYR A 156 -15.94 -3.77 -0.23
CA TYR A 156 -16.55 -3.26 0.99
C TYR A 156 -17.83 -4.01 1.39
N ALA A 157 -18.68 -4.39 0.42
CA ALA A 157 -19.86 -5.19 0.69
C ALA A 157 -19.51 -6.55 1.33
N ALA A 158 -18.41 -7.18 0.90
CA ALA A 158 -17.92 -8.42 1.51
C ALA A 158 -17.49 -8.20 2.97
N LEU A 159 -16.77 -7.12 3.25
CA LEU A 159 -16.40 -6.77 4.64
C LEU A 159 -17.65 -6.58 5.51
N VAL A 160 -18.64 -5.81 5.04
CA VAL A 160 -19.89 -5.58 5.76
C VAL A 160 -20.69 -6.86 5.98
N GLN A 161 -20.65 -7.83 5.06
CA GLN A 161 -21.27 -9.14 5.26
C GLN A 161 -20.66 -9.89 6.44
N VAL A 162 -19.33 -9.90 6.57
CA VAL A 162 -18.64 -10.55 7.69
C VAL A 162 -18.97 -9.83 9.01
N LEU A 163 -18.96 -8.49 9.01
CA LEU A 163 -19.34 -7.70 10.19
C LEU A 163 -20.79 -7.96 10.63
N ARG A 164 -21.71 -8.06 9.68
CA ARG A 164 -23.10 -8.42 9.98
C ARG A 164 -23.16 -9.79 10.62
N ARG A 165 -22.48 -10.80 10.07
CA ARG A 165 -22.46 -12.17 10.62
C ARG A 165 -21.95 -12.21 12.07
N LEU A 166 -20.95 -11.41 12.40
CA LEU A 166 -20.44 -11.26 13.77
C LEU A 166 -21.46 -10.57 14.69
N ASN A 167 -22.16 -9.54 14.22
CA ASN A 167 -23.18 -8.82 15.00
C ASN A 167 -24.40 -9.69 15.35
N PHE A 168 -24.64 -10.78 14.62
CA PHE A 168 -25.71 -11.73 14.93
C PHE A 168 -25.35 -12.72 16.06
N ILE A 169 -24.12 -12.75 16.56
CA ILE A 169 -23.76 -13.57 17.72
C ILE A 169 -24.63 -13.16 18.92
N HIS A 170 -25.12 -14.14 19.68
CA HIS A 170 -25.95 -13.86 20.85
C HIS A 170 -25.21 -12.94 21.86
N PRO A 171 -25.80 -11.82 22.31
CA PRO A 171 -25.09 -10.79 23.07
C PRO A 171 -24.53 -11.29 24.41
N ALA A 172 -25.20 -12.24 25.07
CA ALA A 172 -24.71 -12.83 26.31
C ALA A 172 -23.43 -13.67 26.14
N LEU A 173 -23.14 -14.12 24.92
CA LEU A 173 -21.97 -14.94 24.59
C LEU A 173 -20.99 -14.16 23.70
N MET A 174 -21.19 -12.86 23.52
CA MET A 174 -20.38 -12.05 22.60
C MET A 174 -19.02 -11.71 23.24
N PRO A 175 -17.90 -12.14 22.64
CA PRO A 175 -16.58 -11.87 23.19
C PRO A 175 -16.22 -10.37 23.13
N ALA A 176 -15.39 -9.92 24.08
CA ALA A 176 -14.92 -8.53 24.14
C ALA A 176 -14.07 -8.13 22.91
N GLU A 177 -13.34 -9.09 22.31
CA GLU A 177 -12.59 -8.84 21.08
C GLU A 177 -13.51 -8.49 19.91
N VAL A 178 -14.67 -9.17 19.83
CA VAL A 178 -15.67 -8.92 18.79
C VAL A 178 -16.34 -7.58 19.00
N THR A 179 -16.71 -7.21 20.23
CA THR A 179 -17.31 -5.89 20.52
C THR A 179 -16.36 -4.75 20.14
N ALA A 180 -15.07 -4.87 20.48
CA ALA A 180 -14.03 -3.91 20.14
C ALA A 180 -13.82 -3.80 18.63
N ALA A 181 -13.73 -4.94 17.94
CA ALA A 181 -13.59 -4.97 16.49
C ALA A 181 -14.81 -4.36 15.77
N LEU A 182 -16.03 -4.67 16.22
CA LEU A 182 -17.25 -4.09 15.64
C LEU A 182 -17.32 -2.58 15.87
N ALA A 183 -16.90 -2.08 17.03
CA ALA A 183 -16.89 -0.66 17.35
C ALA A 183 -16.06 0.16 16.34
N LYS A 184 -14.92 -0.36 15.89
CA LYS A 184 -14.07 0.28 14.86
C LYS A 184 -14.83 0.62 13.56
N PHE A 185 -15.82 -0.19 13.18
CA PHE A 185 -16.56 -0.05 11.91
C PHE A 185 -17.96 0.56 12.08
N LYS A 186 -18.35 0.93 13.30
CA LYS A 186 -19.59 1.67 13.54
C LYS A 186 -19.44 3.10 13.05
N ARG A 187 -20.53 3.65 12.52
CA ARG A 187 -20.62 5.07 12.24
C ARG A 187 -20.92 5.81 13.53
N ASP A 188 -20.14 6.84 13.85
CA ASP A 188 -20.50 7.80 14.88
C ASP A 188 -21.76 8.55 14.40
N VAL A 189 -22.83 8.43 15.18
CA VAL A 189 -24.13 9.07 14.93
C VAL A 189 -24.23 10.33 15.77
#